data_AF-A0A4J1T8F4-F1
#
_entry.id   AF-A0A4J1T8F4-F1
#
_cell.length_a   1.000
_cell.length_b   1.000
_cell.length_c   1.000
_cell.angle_alpha   90.00
_cell.angle_beta   90.00
_cell.angle_gamma   90.00
#
_symmetry.space_group_name_H-M   'P 1'
#
loop_
_entity.id
_entity.type
_entity.pdbx_description
1 polymer ?
#
loop_
_entity_poly.entity_id
_entity_poly.type
_entity_poly.pdbx_seq_one_letter_code
_entity_poly.pdbx_strand_id
1 'polypeptide(L)'
;MPDGYKNFSKTKPMKSEHFNPVRDWWENREEILEGKFYKSKSFTPSELAELNYNLDQCGFPKEEEEILNPFELIQNYQAERATLNHKIDNVLADILQLLEDK
;
A
#
# COMPACT_ATOMS: atom_id res chain seq x y z
N MET A 1 -4.87 6.57 10.38
CA MET A 1 -4.43 7.91 10.86
C MET A 1 -5.29 8.97 10.19
N PRO A 2 -5.51 10.16 10.79
CA PRO A 2 -6.22 11.24 10.11
C PRO A 2 -5.52 11.66 8.80
N ASP A 3 -6.29 12.15 7.83
CA ASP A 3 -5.76 12.54 6.52
C ASP A 3 -4.64 13.58 6.65
N GLY A 4 -3.51 13.31 5.99
CA GLY A 4 -2.32 14.17 6.04
C GLY A 4 -1.42 14.00 7.28
N TYR A 5 -1.69 13.00 8.13
CA TYR A 5 -0.86 12.66 9.29
C TYR A 5 -0.15 11.31 9.09
N LYS A 6 1.18 11.34 8.97
CA LYS A 6 2.02 10.13 9.07
C LYS A 6 2.19 9.69 10.53
N ASN A 7 2.34 10.65 11.43
CA ASN A 7 2.49 10.44 12.88
C ASN A 7 2.01 11.68 13.65
N PHE A 8 1.64 11.51 14.91
CA PHE A 8 1.44 12.63 15.82
C PHE A 8 2.80 13.18 16.28
N SER A 9 2.86 14.50 16.48
CA SER A 9 4.08 15.20 16.91
C SER A 9 3.73 16.43 17.75
N LYS A 10 4.75 17.14 18.26
CA LYS A 10 4.53 18.40 18.99
C LYS A 10 3.90 19.50 18.11
N THR A 11 4.21 19.50 16.81
CA THR A 11 3.63 20.45 15.83
C THR A 11 2.34 19.94 15.21
N LYS A 12 2.05 18.64 15.35
CA LYS A 12 0.85 17.94 14.88
C LYS A 12 0.24 17.10 16.02
N PRO A 13 -0.28 17.74 17.08
CA PRO A 13 -0.75 17.03 18.26
C PRO A 13 -2.02 16.23 17.96
N MET A 14 -2.23 15.20 18.76
CA MET A 14 -3.47 14.44 18.73
C MET A 14 -4.61 15.28 19.32
N LYS A 15 -5.70 15.44 18.56
CA LYS A 15 -6.89 16.19 18.96
C LYS A 15 -8.06 15.24 19.21
N SER A 16 -9.03 15.71 20.00
CA SER A 16 -10.26 14.95 20.27
C SER A 16 -11.04 14.58 19.00
N GLU A 17 -11.01 15.47 17.99
CA GLU A 17 -11.67 15.28 16.70
C GLU A 17 -11.18 14.05 15.94
N HIS A 18 -9.90 13.66 16.11
CA HIS A 18 -9.34 12.47 15.47
C HIS A 18 -9.99 11.16 15.94
N PHE A 19 -10.72 11.20 17.06
CA PHE A 19 -11.43 10.06 17.62
C PHE A 19 -12.93 10.04 17.31
N ASN A 20 -13.46 11.02 16.56
CA ASN A 20 -14.86 11.00 16.14
C ASN A 20 -15.25 9.66 15.45
N PRO A 21 -14.45 9.11 14.51
CA PRO A 21 -14.78 7.82 13.90
C PRO A 21 -14.90 6.67 14.90
N VAL A 22 -14.10 6.70 15.98
CA VAL A 22 -14.15 5.67 17.04
C VAL A 22 -15.43 5.80 17.87
N ARG A 23 -15.88 7.04 18.13
CA ARG A 23 -17.13 7.30 18.85
C ARG A 23 -18.33 6.87 18.02
N ASP A 24 -18.35 7.23 16.75
CA ASP A 24 -19.42 6.85 15.82
C ASP A 24 -19.50 5.33 15.67
N TRP A 25 -18.34 4.66 15.62
CA TRP A 25 -18.26 3.20 15.62
C TRP A 25 -18.78 2.57 16.91
N TRP A 26 -18.53 3.16 18.07
CA TRP A 26 -18.89 2.57 19.37
C TRP A 26 -20.40 2.36 19.56
N GLU A 27 -21.22 3.19 18.93
CA GLU A 27 -22.68 3.11 19.00
C GLU A 27 -23.23 1.92 18.19
N ASN A 28 -22.59 1.54 17.08
CA ASN A 28 -23.09 0.49 16.17
C ASN A 28 -22.21 -0.78 16.13
N ARG A 29 -20.98 -0.71 16.65
CA ARG A 29 -19.97 -1.78 16.82
C ARG A 29 -19.84 -2.74 15.64
N GLU A 30 -19.96 -2.21 14.43
CA GLU A 30 -19.94 -3.01 13.21
C GLU A 30 -18.54 -3.60 12.96
N GLU A 31 -18.48 -4.76 12.33
CA GLU A 31 -17.19 -5.33 11.94
C GLU A 31 -16.61 -4.56 10.76
N ILE A 32 -15.36 -4.10 10.89
CA ILE A 32 -14.63 -3.42 9.81
C ILE A 32 -13.50 -4.35 9.36
N LEU A 33 -13.62 -4.87 8.14
CA LEU A 33 -12.61 -5.71 7.49
C LEU A 33 -11.78 -4.87 6.51
N GLU A 34 -10.46 -4.82 6.69
CA GLU A 34 -9.52 -4.18 5.77
C GLU A 34 -8.53 -5.23 5.23
N GLY A 35 -8.76 -5.67 3.99
CA GLY A 35 -7.97 -6.73 3.37
C GLY A 35 -8.22 -8.09 4.03
N LYS A 36 -7.17 -8.69 4.60
CA LYS A 36 -7.25 -9.98 5.31
C LYS A 36 -7.43 -9.86 6.83
N PHE A 37 -7.37 -8.63 7.37
CA PHE A 37 -7.38 -8.39 8.81
C PHE A 37 -8.59 -7.54 9.22
N TYR A 38 -9.14 -7.85 10.41
CA TYR A 38 -10.15 -6.98 11.02
C TYR A 38 -9.47 -5.75 11.60
N LYS A 39 -9.94 -4.57 11.19
CA LYS A 39 -9.63 -3.30 11.83
C LYS A 39 -10.41 -3.13 13.12
N SER A 40 -11.66 -3.61 13.14
CA SER A 40 -12.48 -3.70 14.34
C SER A 40 -13.44 -4.88 14.25
N LYS A 41 -13.59 -5.62 15.34
CA LYS A 41 -14.55 -6.71 15.47
C LYS A 41 -15.02 -6.84 16.92
N SER A 42 -16.30 -7.13 17.12
CA SER A 42 -16.82 -7.52 18.43
C SER A 42 -16.64 -9.01 18.64
N PHE A 43 -16.16 -9.41 19.82
CA PHE A 43 -16.01 -10.82 20.20
C PHE A 43 -16.96 -11.15 21.35
N THR A 44 -17.60 -12.30 21.26
CA THR A 44 -18.39 -12.89 22.34
C THR A 44 -17.46 -13.53 23.39
N PRO A 45 -17.93 -13.75 24.63
CA PRO A 45 -17.13 -14.43 25.65
C PRO A 45 -16.65 -15.83 25.24
N SER A 46 -17.46 -16.56 24.46
CA SER A 46 -17.11 -17.89 23.96
C SER A 46 -15.96 -17.84 22.96
N GLU A 47 -15.99 -16.91 21.99
CA GLU A 47 -14.90 -16.73 21.03
C GLU A 47 -13.60 -16.31 21.72
N LEU A 48 -13.68 -15.45 22.74
CA LEU A 48 -12.49 -15.08 23.53
C LEU A 48 -11.93 -16.26 24.31
N ALA A 49 -12.77 -17.17 24.83
CA ALA A 49 -12.31 -18.38 25.50
C ALA A 49 -11.55 -19.30 24.53
N GLU A 50 -12.03 -19.45 23.29
CA GLU A 50 -11.32 -20.19 22.23
C GLU A 50 -9.97 -19.56 21.88
N LEU A 51 -9.90 -18.24 21.92
CA LEU A 51 -8.67 -17.45 21.72
C LEU A 51 -7.75 -17.43 22.96
N ASN A 52 -8.03 -18.23 23.99
CA ASN A 52 -7.29 -18.24 25.25
C ASN A 52 -7.22 -16.84 25.90
N TYR A 53 -8.32 -16.09 25.81
CA TYR A 53 -8.47 -14.72 26.27
C TYR A 53 -7.46 -13.73 25.67
N ASN A 54 -6.94 -14.01 24.47
CA ASN A 54 -6.13 -13.07 23.74
C ASN A 54 -7.01 -11.96 23.13
N LEU A 55 -6.89 -10.74 23.66
CA LEU A 55 -7.65 -9.56 23.20
C LEU A 55 -7.02 -8.87 21.98
N ASP A 56 -5.78 -9.22 21.61
CA ASP A 56 -5.06 -8.63 20.49
C ASP A 56 -5.36 -9.37 19.18
N GLN A 57 -6.61 -9.24 18.72
CA GLN A 57 -7.10 -9.92 17.51
C GLN A 57 -7.23 -9.01 16.29
N CYS A 58 -7.31 -7.69 16.50
CA CYS A 58 -7.47 -6.71 15.43
C CYS A 58 -6.08 -6.14 15.09
N GLY A 59 -5.51 -6.64 14.00
CA GLY A 59 -4.19 -6.23 13.52
C GLY A 59 -4.21 -4.93 12.72
N PHE A 60 -3.03 -4.37 12.48
CA PHE A 60 -2.88 -3.30 11.50
C PHE A 60 -2.76 -3.91 10.11
N PRO A 61 -3.51 -3.43 9.11
CA PRO A 61 -3.27 -3.81 7.73
C PRO A 61 -1.84 -3.42 7.38
N LYS A 62 -1.01 -4.42 7.11
CA LYS A 62 0.29 -4.22 6.50
C LYS A 62 0.09 -4.36 5.00
N GLU A 63 0.45 -3.33 4.26
CA GLU A 63 0.68 -3.49 2.84
C GLU A 63 1.88 -4.43 2.70
N GLU A 64 1.63 -5.65 2.23
CA GLU A 64 2.68 -6.55 1.80
C GLU A 64 3.22 -6.00 0.48
N GLU A 65 4.36 -5.32 0.52
CA GLU A 65 5.10 -5.01 -0.71
C GLU A 65 5.61 -6.34 -1.29
N GLU A 66 5.20 -6.64 -2.52
CA GLU A 66 5.74 -7.76 -3.26
C GLU A 66 7.24 -7.50 -3.53
N ILE A 67 8.10 -8.26 -2.86
CA ILE A 67 9.54 -8.23 -3.13
C ILE A 67 9.77 -9.06 -4.40
N LEU A 68 9.86 -8.39 -5.55
CA LEU A 68 10.23 -9.02 -6.81
C LEU A 68 11.60 -9.69 -6.70
N ASN A 69 11.76 -10.87 -7.31
CA ASN A 69 13.04 -11.57 -7.33
C ASN A 69 14.10 -10.70 -8.04
N PRO A 70 15.26 -10.43 -7.41
CA PRO A 70 16.28 -9.58 -8.00
C PRO A 70 16.72 -10.01 -9.41
N PHE A 71 16.81 -11.31 -9.67
CA PHE A 71 17.24 -11.81 -10.97
C PHE A 71 16.20 -11.59 -12.07
N GLU A 72 14.93 -11.83 -11.76
CA GLU A 72 13.82 -11.58 -12.70
C GLU A 72 13.69 -10.09 -13.00
N LEU A 73 13.81 -9.24 -11.97
CA LEU A 73 13.77 -7.77 -12.13
C LEU A 73 14.90 -7.27 -13.04
N ILE A 74 16.12 -7.77 -12.86
CA ILE A 74 17.28 -7.40 -13.70
C ILE A 74 17.06 -7.85 -15.15
N GLN A 75 16.56 -9.07 -15.37
CA GLN A 75 16.29 -9.57 -16.72
C GLN A 75 15.23 -8.74 -17.43
N ASN A 76 14.11 -8.45 -16.76
CA ASN A 76 13.04 -7.62 -17.31
C ASN A 76 13.55 -6.22 -17.67
N TYR A 77 14.31 -5.60 -16.75
CA TYR A 77 14.91 -4.29 -16.99
C TYR A 77 15.85 -4.29 -18.21
N GLN A 78 16.69 -5.30 -18.37
CA GLN A 78 17.60 -5.41 -19.51
C GLN A 78 16.85 -5.59 -20.82
N ALA A 79 15.80 -6.41 -20.83
CA ALA A 79 14.96 -6.62 -22.01
C ALA A 79 14.24 -5.32 -22.43
N GLU A 80 13.60 -4.63 -21.49
CA GLU A 80 12.94 -3.34 -21.75
C GLU A 80 13.94 -2.31 -22.28
N ARG A 81 15.11 -2.21 -21.65
CA ARG A 81 16.18 -1.30 -22.10
C ARG A 81 16.66 -1.62 -23.51
N ALA A 82 16.82 -2.89 -23.85
CA ALA A 82 17.22 -3.31 -25.20
C ALA A 82 16.16 -2.91 -26.24
N THR A 83 14.88 -3.10 -25.94
CA THR A 83 13.78 -2.68 -26.83
C THR A 83 13.73 -1.17 -27.02
N LEU A 84 13.96 -0.40 -25.95
CA LEU A 84 13.99 1.06 -25.99
C LEU A 84 15.17 1.57 -26.81
N ASN A 85 16.36 1.00 -26.62
CA ASN A 85 17.54 1.35 -27.40
C ASN A 85 17.30 1.09 -28.89
N HIS A 86 16.72 -0.07 -29.25
CA HIS A 86 16.36 -0.34 -30.64
C HIS A 86 15.41 0.70 -31.23
N LYS A 87 14.43 1.17 -30.45
CA LYS A 87 13.52 2.23 -30.91
C LYS A 87 14.27 3.55 -31.10
N ILE A 88 15.19 3.90 -30.19
CA ILE A 88 16.03 5.10 -30.30
C ILE A 88 16.88 5.02 -31.57
N ASP A 89 17.54 3.90 -31.80
CA ASP A 89 18.40 3.71 -32.97
C ASP A 89 17.61 3.82 -34.28
N ASN A 90 16.42 3.23 -34.33
CA ASN A 90 15.54 3.35 -35.50
C ASN A 90 15.12 4.81 -35.75
N VAL A 91 14.69 5.54 -34.71
CA VAL A 91 14.29 6.95 -34.84
C VAL A 91 15.48 7.83 -35.24
N LEU A 92 16.67 7.55 -34.70
CA LEU A 92 17.89 8.26 -35.10
C LEU A 92 18.26 7.99 -36.56
N ALA A 93 18.10 6.75 -37.04
CA ALA A 93 18.31 6.41 -38.43
C ALA A 93 17.33 7.15 -39.36
N ASP A 94 16.05 7.21 -38.99
CA ASP A 94 15.03 7.95 -39.74
C ASP A 94 15.38 9.45 -39.82
N ILE A 95 15.84 10.04 -38.70
CA ILE A 95 16.28 11.45 -38.66
C ILE A 95 17.50 11.68 -39.54
N LEU A 96 18.49 10.78 -39.50
CA LEU A 96 19.69 10.88 -40.33
C LEU A 96 19.36 10.81 -41.81
N GLN A 97 18.47 9.90 -42.22
CA GLN A 97 18.02 9.79 -43.60
C GLN A 97 17.32 11.07 -44.08
N LEU A 98 16.47 11.66 -43.25
CA LEU A 98 15.81 12.94 -43.56
C LEU A 98 16.78 14.14 -43.68
N LEU A 99 17.93 14.07 -43.00
CA LEU A 99 18.97 15.09 -43.06
C LEU A 99 19.89 14.91 -44.28
N GLU A 100 20.12 13.68 -44.73
CA GLU A 100 20.92 13.36 -45.92
C GLU A 100 20.16 13.55 -47.24
N ASP A 101 18.83 13.44 -47.23
CA ASP A 101 17.96 13.68 -48.40
C ASP A 101 17.69 15.19 -48.66
N LYS A 102 18.42 16.11 -48.00
CA LYS A 102 18.36 17.57 -48.20
C LYS A 102 19.68 18.14 -48.73
#